data_AF-A0A2M7SGF6-F1
#
_entry.id   AF-A0A2M7SGF6-F1
#
_cell.length_a   1.000
_cell.length_b   1.000
_cell.length_c   1.000
_cell.angle_alpha   90.00
_cell.angle_beta   90.00
_cell.angle_gamma   90.00
#
_symmetry.space_group_name_H-M   'P 1'
#
loop_
_entity.id
_entity.type
_entity.pdbx_description
1 polymer ?
#
loop_
_entity_poly.entity_id
_entity_poly.type
_entity_poly.pdbx_seq_one_letter_code
_entity_poly.pdbx_strand_id
1 'polypeptide(L)' 'MENVAKVESVNESSVVEQLDYVFNPSSVAVIGASNRIGTWGFGVMNRLIGNPKRKVYPVNS' A
#
# COMPACT_ATOMS: atom_id res chain seq x y z
N MET A 1 27.09 40.33 -9.54
CA MET A 1 27.39 39.81 -8.18
C MET A 1 26.17 39.06 -7.70
N GLU A 2 26.44 37.87 -7.15
CA GLU A 2 25.53 36.75 -6.92
C GLU A 2 24.44 36.98 -5.86
N ASN A 3 23.36 36.21 -6.01
CA ASN A 3 22.65 35.43 -4.98
C ASN A 3 21.60 34.63 -5.77
N VAL A 4 21.81 33.40 -6.27
CA VAL A 4 22.42 32.20 -5.68
C VAL A 4 21.98 31.95 -4.24
N ALA A 5 20.67 31.83 -4.04
CA ALA A 5 20.11 31.07 -2.95
C ALA A 5 18.77 30.47 -3.40
N LYS A 6 18.88 29.48 -4.30
CA LYS A 6 18.13 28.23 -4.29
C LYS A 6 16.98 28.22 -3.27
N VAL A 7 15.81 28.74 -3.66
CA VAL A 7 14.57 28.37 -2.98
C VAL A 7 14.29 26.96 -3.45
N GLU A 8 14.81 25.99 -2.69
CA GLU A 8 14.41 24.60 -2.82
C GLU A 8 12.90 24.59 -2.62
N SER A 9 12.15 24.54 -3.73
CA SER A 9 10.72 24.31 -3.70
C SER A 9 10.53 22.92 -3.13
N VAL A 10 10.30 22.84 -1.82
CA VAL A 10 9.82 21.65 -1.17
C VAL A 10 8.50 21.31 -1.87
N ASN A 11 8.56 20.32 -2.76
CA ASN A 11 7.42 19.86 -3.53
C ASN A 11 6.52 19.11 -2.54
N GLU A 12 5.56 19.80 -1.93
CA GLU A 12 4.52 19.13 -1.15
C GLU A 12 3.75 18.20 -2.08
N SER A 13 3.86 16.90 -1.83
CA SER A 13 3.10 15.91 -2.59
C SER A 13 1.61 16.13 -2.36
N SER A 14 0.83 16.04 -3.43
CA SER A 14 -0.62 16.17 -3.31
C SER A 14 -1.18 15.05 -2.43
N VAL A 15 -2.33 15.28 -1.78
CA VAL A 15 -3.02 14.23 -1.00
C VAL A 15 -3.27 12.97 -1.84
N VAL A 16 -3.51 13.14 -3.15
CA VAL A 16 -3.70 12.03 -4.10
C VAL A 16 -2.44 11.18 -4.21
N GLU A 17 -1.27 11.81 -4.34
CA GLU A 17 0.02 11.10 -4.41
C GLU A 17 0.34 10.36 -3.10
N GLN A 18 -0.01 10.95 -1.95
CA GLN A 18 0.20 10.33 -0.64
C GLN A 18 -0.66 9.06 -0.44
N LEU A 19 -1.84 9.01 -1.06
CA LEU A 19 -2.76 7.88 -0.95
C LEU A 19 -2.56 6.81 -2.03
N ASP A 20 -1.60 6.97 -2.94
CA ASP A 20 -1.36 6.00 -4.01
C ASP A 20 -1.09 4.60 -3.46
N TYR A 21 -0.37 4.47 -2.34
CA TYR A 21 -0.13 3.18 -1.69
C TYR A 21 -1.38 2.50 -1.14
N VAL A 22 -2.46 3.25 -0.88
CA VAL A 22 -3.74 2.69 -0.41
C VAL A 22 -4.51 2.11 -1.58
N PHE A 23 -4.58 2.82 -2.70
CA PHE A 23 -5.42 2.45 -3.85
C PHE A 23 -4.67 1.61 -4.90
N ASN A 24 -3.37 1.84 -5.05
CA ASN A 24 -2.48 1.20 -6.01
C ASN A 24 -1.18 0.60 -5.39
N PRO A 25 -1.28 -0.25 -4.35
CA PRO A 25 -0.09 -0.87 -3.77
C PRO A 25 0.53 -1.89 -4.73
N SER A 26 1.86 -1.84 -4.86
CA SER A 26 2.65 -2.89 -5.53
C SER A 26 2.65 -4.22 -4.74
N SER A 27 2.46 -4.14 -3.42
CA SER A 27 2.33 -5.30 -2.53
C SER A 27 1.51 -4.99 -1.27
N VAL A 28 0.89 -6.02 -0.69
CA VAL A 28 0.06 -5.91 0.52
C VAL A 28 0.40 -7.05 1.49
N ALA A 29 0.65 -6.72 2.75
CA ALA A 29 0.74 -7.70 3.84
C ALA A 29 -0.60 -7.78 4.58
N VAL A 30 -1.09 -8.99 4.83
CA VAL A 30 -2.35 -9.24 5.54
C VAL A 30 -2.04 -9.84 6.91
N ILE A 31 -2.04 -9.00 7.93
CA ILE A 31 -1.87 -9.42 9.32
C ILE A 31 -3.17 -10.04 9.82
N GLY A 32 -3.09 -11.26 10.37
CA GLY A 32 -4.26 -12.05 10.73
C GLY A 32 -4.85 -12.82 9.53
N ALA A 33 -4.04 -13.10 8.51
CA ALA A 33 -4.42 -14.00 7.43
C ALA A 33 -4.81 -15.37 7.98
N SER A 34 -5.82 -16.01 7.39
CA SER A 34 -6.36 -17.28 7.90
C SER A 34 -6.91 -18.12 6.75
N ASN A 35 -6.74 -19.43 6.83
CA ASN A 35 -7.38 -20.42 5.94
C ASN A 35 -8.73 -20.92 6.47
N ARG A 36 -9.12 -20.58 7.71
CA ARG A 36 -10.42 -20.93 8.29
C ARG A 36 -11.55 -20.11 7.67
N ILE A 37 -12.50 -20.79 7.02
CA ILE A 37 -13.70 -20.18 6.46
C ILE A 37 -14.48 -19.44 7.56
N GLY A 38 -14.97 -18.24 7.23
CA GLY A 38 -15.75 -17.40 8.15
C GLY A 38 -14.93 -16.40 8.97
N THR A 39 -13.60 -16.43 8.91
CA THR A 39 -12.77 -15.37 9.52
C THR A 39 -12.60 -14.19 8.57
N TRP A 40 -12.37 -13.01 9.14
CA TRP A 40 -12.04 -11.81 8.36
C TRP A 40 -10.75 -12.00 7.54
N GLY A 41 -9.72 -12.62 8.12
CA GLY A 41 -8.47 -12.95 7.43
C GLY A 41 -8.68 -13.78 6.17
N PHE A 42 -9.56 -14.80 6.24
CA PHE A 42 -9.94 -15.60 5.09
C PHE A 42 -10.66 -14.76 4.02
N GLY A 43 -11.63 -13.93 4.44
CA GLY A 43 -12.40 -13.08 3.52
C GLY A 43 -11.57 -12.00 2.83
N VAL A 44 -10.58 -11.42 3.51
CA VAL A 44 -9.65 -10.43 2.92
C VAL A 44 -8.69 -11.11 1.95
N MET A 45 -8.09 -12.23 2.37
CA MET A 45 -7.18 -12.99 1.53
C MET A 45 -7.83 -13.43 0.22
N ASN A 46 -9.05 -13.98 0.27
CA ASN A 46 -9.76 -14.43 -0.93
C ASN A 46 -10.02 -13.31 -1.95
N ARG A 47 -10.21 -12.07 -1.48
CA ARG A 47 -10.39 -10.92 -2.38
C ARG A 47 -9.06 -10.50 -3.02
N LEU A 48 -7.98 -10.52 -2.24
CA LEU A 48 -6.66 -10.09 -2.70
C LEU A 48 -6.01 -11.09 -3.67
N ILE A 49 -6.13 -12.39 -3.42
CA ILE A 49 -5.57 -13.43 -4.31
C ILE A 49 -6.29 -13.53 -5.66
N GLY A 50 -7.53 -13.03 -5.75
CA GLY A 50 -8.28 -12.98 -7.00
C GLY A 50 -7.72 -12.01 -8.05
N ASN A 51 -6.74 -11.17 -7.68
CA ASN A 51 -6.10 -10.22 -8.59
C ASN A 51 -4.57 -10.45 -8.66
N PRO A 52 -4.05 -11.08 -9.74
CA PRO A 52 -2.65 -11.47 -9.82
C PRO A 52 -1.67 -10.31 -10.03
N LYS A 53 -2.16 -9.06 -10.16
CA LYS A 53 -1.31 -7.90 -10.47
C LYS A 53 -0.45 -7.39 -9.30
N ARG A 54 -0.68 -7.87 -8.08
CA ARG A 54 0.03 -7.41 -6.87
C ARG A 54 0.56 -8.58 -6.04
N LYS A 55 1.66 -8.37 -5.34
CA LYS A 55 2.20 -9.37 -4.39
C LYS A 55 1.41 -9.31 -3.09
N VAL A 56 0.99 -10.47 -2.57
CA VAL A 56 0.22 -10.57 -1.33
C VAL A 56 0.98 -11.45 -0.35
N TYR A 57 1.23 -10.94 0.84
CA TYR A 57 1.98 -11.62 1.90
C TYR A 57 1.05 -11.93 3.08
N PRO A 58 0.59 -13.17 3.25
CA PRO A 58 -0.16 -13.56 4.43
C PRO A 58 0.76 -13.59 5.66
N VAL A 59 0.32 -12.98 6.76
CA VAL A 59 1.04 -12.97 8.04
C VAL A 59 0.11 -13.50 9.13
N ASN A 60 0.50 -14.61 9.76
CA ASN A 60 -0.22 -15.27 10.84
C ASN A 60 0.77 -15.81 11.89
N SER A 61 0.35 -15.92 13.14
CA SER A 61 1.11 -16.52 14.25
C SER A 61 1.09 -18.03 14.23
#